data_AF-A0A947BWS5-F1
#
_entry.id   AF-A0A947BWS5-F1
#
_cell.length_a   1.000
_cell.length_b   1.000
_cell.length_c   1.000
_cell.angle_alpha   90.00
_cell.angle_beta   90.00
_cell.angle_gamma   90.00
#
_symmetry.space_group_name_H-M   'P 1'
#
loop_
_entity.id
_entity.type
_entity.pdbx_description
1 polymer ?
#
loop_
_entity_poly.entity_id
_entity_poly.type
_entity_poly.pdbx_seq_one_letter_code
_entity_poly.pdbx_strand_id
1 'polypeptide(L)'
;RYGNDASIPDNLRDKRLTNAPLWVITAGGRYDWNWSDSLRSWINIDYRFNSDMNTGSDLNPLKEQRSYAVWGARLGLGSISDRFTVELWAKNLLDQDYIQVAFDAPLQPGSINAFLGNPRTWGATLRVNF
;
A
#
# COMPACT_ATOMS: atom_id res chain seq x y z
N ARG A 1 -22.42 -3.34 1.28
CA ARG A 1 -22.89 -2.93 2.63
C ARG A 1 -23.51 -4.15 3.28
N TYR A 2 -23.52 -4.26 4.61
CA TYR A 2 -24.32 -5.30 5.26
C TYR A 2 -25.81 -5.06 4.95
N GLY A 3 -26.61 -6.13 4.97
CA GLY A 3 -28.06 -6.03 4.80
C GLY A 3 -28.74 -5.29 5.94
N ASN A 4 -30.05 -5.11 5.83
CA ASN A 4 -30.88 -4.38 6.78
C ASN A 4 -31.90 -5.26 7.54
N ASP A 5 -31.70 -6.58 7.53
CA ASP A 5 -32.59 -7.52 8.20
C ASP A 5 -32.43 -7.47 9.74
N ALA A 6 -33.52 -7.75 10.46
CA ALA A 6 -33.61 -7.73 11.92
C ALA A 6 -32.68 -8.76 12.60
N SER A 7 -32.18 -9.75 11.85
CA SER A 7 -31.20 -10.74 12.31
C SER A 7 -29.76 -10.20 12.41
N ILE A 8 -29.47 -9.06 11.76
CA ILE A 8 -28.12 -8.48 11.72
C ILE A 8 -27.92 -7.57 12.95
N PRO A 9 -26.78 -7.61 13.65
CA PRO A 9 -26.48 -6.68 14.74
C PRO A 9 -26.51 -5.20 14.30
N ASP A 10 -27.01 -4.30 15.15
CA ASP A 10 -27.20 -2.88 14.83
C ASP A 10 -25.90 -2.15 14.44
N ASN A 11 -24.76 -2.56 15.00
CA ASN A 11 -23.45 -2.03 14.64
C ASN A 11 -22.99 -2.40 13.21
N LEU A 12 -23.64 -3.38 12.58
CA LEU A 12 -23.33 -3.83 11.23
C LEU A 12 -24.36 -3.36 10.18
N ARG A 13 -25.65 -3.26 10.54
CA ARG A 13 -26.72 -2.92 9.59
C ARG A 13 -26.41 -1.65 8.78
N ASP A 14 -26.59 -1.74 7.47
CA ASP A 14 -26.35 -0.67 6.49
C ASP A 14 -24.93 -0.05 6.48
N LYS A 15 -23.99 -0.61 7.25
CA LYS A 15 -22.59 -0.18 7.26
C LYS A 15 -21.80 -0.79 6.10
N ARG A 16 -20.65 -0.18 5.80
CA ARG A 16 -19.67 -0.75 4.87
C ARG A 16 -19.12 -2.05 5.47
N LEU A 17 -18.79 -3.00 4.59
CA LEU A 17 -18.07 -4.21 5.00
C LEU A 17 -16.70 -3.81 5.57
N THR A 18 -16.18 -4.61 6.48
CA THR A 18 -14.78 -4.48 6.92
C THR A 18 -13.82 -4.55 5.74
N ASN A 19 -12.70 -3.84 5.80
CA ASN A 19 -11.70 -3.69 4.74
C ASN A 19 -12.26 -3.19 3.39
N ALA A 20 -13.38 -2.47 3.40
CA ALA A 20 -13.97 -1.86 2.21
C ALA A 20 -13.88 -0.32 2.27
N PRO A 21 -12.73 0.28 1.89
CA PRO A 21 -12.63 1.73 1.74
C PRO A 21 -13.62 2.22 0.67
N LEU A 22 -14.10 3.46 0.82
CA LEU A 22 -14.97 4.08 -0.18
C LEU A 22 -14.22 4.36 -1.48
N TRP A 23 -12.96 4.81 -1.35
CA TRP A 23 -12.13 5.15 -2.49
C TRP A 23 -10.77 4.49 -2.37
N VAL A 24 -10.33 3.87 -3.48
CA VAL A 24 -8.96 3.47 -3.69
C VAL A 24 -8.50 4.14 -4.98
N ILE A 25 -7.45 4.96 -4.87
CA ILE A 25 -6.89 5.66 -6.03
C ILE A 25 -5.47 5.19 -6.21
N THR A 26 -5.15 4.71 -7.41
CA THR A 26 -3.79 4.34 -7.80
C THR A 26 -3.35 5.21 -8.96
N ALA A 27 -2.16 5.79 -8.84
CA ALA A 27 -1.55 6.57 -9.89
C ALA A 27 -0.08 6.18 -10.04
N GLY A 28 0.47 6.36 -11.22
CA GLY A 28 1.87 6.09 -11.47
C GLY A 28 2.35 6.75 -12.76
N GLY A 29 3.63 7.04 -12.79
CA GLY A 29 4.28 7.66 -13.94
C GLY A 29 5.68 7.10 -14.12
N ARG A 30 6.08 6.95 -15.38
CA ARG A 30 7.44 6.59 -15.76
C ARG A 30 7.96 7.63 -16.74
N TYR A 31 9.22 8.01 -16.57
CA TYR A 31 9.95 8.82 -17.53
C TYR A 31 11.29 8.16 -17.85
N ASP A 32 11.57 8.01 -19.13
CA ASP A 32 12.78 7.42 -19.67
C ASP A 32 13.54 8.46 -20.48
N TRP A 33 14.87 8.41 -20.41
CA TRP A 33 15.72 9.25 -21.23
C TRP A 33 17.02 8.53 -21.58
N ASN A 34 17.56 8.88 -22.76
CA ASN A 34 18.81 8.34 -23.25
C ASN A 34 19.93 9.33 -22.96
N TRP A 35 21.03 8.84 -22.40
CA TRP A 35 22.26 9.62 -22.23
C TRP A 35 23.13 9.55 -23.48
N SER A 36 23.07 8.43 -24.21
CA SER A 36 23.78 8.15 -25.45
C SER A 36 23.05 7.05 -26.24
N ASP A 37 23.58 6.65 -27.39
CA ASP A 37 23.06 5.52 -28.18
C ASP A 37 23.22 4.15 -27.49
N SER A 38 23.96 4.09 -26.39
CA SER A 38 24.23 2.84 -25.65
C SER A 38 23.66 2.82 -24.24
N LEU A 39 23.25 3.95 -23.68
CA LEU A 39 22.91 4.10 -22.26
C LEU A 39 21.58 4.84 -22.06
N ARG A 40 20.69 4.25 -21.26
CA ARG A 40 19.40 4.84 -20.87
C ARG A 40 19.21 4.86 -19.36
N SER A 41 18.43 5.82 -18.89
CA SER A 41 17.94 5.88 -17.52
C SER A 41 16.43 6.05 -17.48
N TRP A 42 15.87 5.75 -16.33
CA TRP A 42 14.45 5.95 -16.08
C TRP A 42 14.15 6.21 -14.62
N ILE A 43 13.03 6.88 -14.39
CA ILE A 43 12.42 6.99 -13.08
C ILE A 43 10.98 6.50 -13.17
N ASN A 44 10.56 5.73 -12.17
CA ASN A 44 9.17 5.35 -11.95
C ASN A 44 8.76 5.87 -10.58
N ILE A 45 7.55 6.43 -10.50
CA ILE A 45 6.91 6.79 -9.24
C ILE A 45 5.52 6.15 -9.26
N ASP A 46 5.15 5.51 -8.16
CA ASP A 46 3.83 4.94 -7.95
C ASP A 46 3.21 5.47 -6.65
N TYR A 47 1.89 5.54 -6.65
CA TYR A 47 1.08 6.11 -5.59
C TYR A 47 -0.16 5.27 -5.39
N ARG A 48 -0.50 4.97 -4.14
CA ARG A 48 -1.77 4.36 -3.76
C ARG A 48 -2.36 5.07 -2.56
N PHE A 49 -3.56 5.58 -2.72
CA PHE A 49 -4.41 6.11 -1.65
C PHE A 49 -5.53 5.13 -1.32
N ASN A 50 -5.82 4.99 -0.04
CA ASN A 50 -7.05 4.37 0.43
C ASN A 50 -7.76 5.36 1.36
N SER A 51 -9.06 5.55 1.17
CA SER A 51 -9.89 6.29 2.13
C SER A 51 -9.97 5.57 3.47
N ASP A 52 -10.58 6.23 4.44
CA ASP A 52 -10.97 5.62 5.72
C ASP A 52 -11.71 4.29 5.51
N MET A 53 -11.37 3.33 6.36
CA MET A 53 -12.02 2.02 6.41
C MET A 53 -11.95 1.43 7.82
N ASN A 54 -12.92 0.60 8.17
CA ASN A 54 -12.82 -0.22 9.36
C ASN A 54 -12.11 -1.53 9.01
N THR A 55 -11.11 -1.93 9.78
CA THR A 55 -10.32 -3.15 9.53
C THR A 55 -10.75 -4.34 10.39
N GLY A 56 -11.61 -4.10 11.39
CA GLY A 56 -12.21 -5.11 12.26
C GLY A 56 -13.55 -5.62 11.72
N SER A 57 -13.84 -6.91 11.90
CA SER A 57 -15.09 -7.54 11.43
C SER A 57 -16.32 -7.16 12.25
N ASP A 58 -16.13 -6.71 13.49
CA ASP A 58 -17.15 -6.20 14.41
C ASP A 58 -17.47 -4.71 14.21
N LEU A 59 -16.80 -4.06 13.25
CA LEU A 59 -16.88 -2.63 12.97
C LEU A 59 -16.69 -1.74 14.21
N ASN A 60 -15.88 -2.19 15.17
CA ASN A 60 -15.53 -1.38 16.32
C ASN A 60 -14.84 -0.07 15.86
N PRO A 61 -15.32 1.12 16.26
CA PRO A 61 -14.72 2.39 15.88
C PRO A 61 -13.23 2.52 16.22
N LEU A 62 -12.76 1.82 17.25
CA LEU A 62 -11.35 1.79 17.63
C LEU A 62 -10.45 1.03 16.63
N LYS A 63 -11.03 0.28 15.69
CA LYS A 63 -10.33 -0.49 14.64
C LYS A 63 -10.37 0.21 13.27
N GLU A 64 -10.72 1.49 13.27
CA GLU A 64 -10.75 2.32 12.07
C GLU A 64 -9.34 2.74 11.63
N GLN A 65 -9.00 2.41 10.39
CA GLN A 65 -7.83 2.93 9.71
C GLN A 65 -8.23 4.20 8.98
N ARG A 66 -7.65 5.34 9.38
CA ARG A 66 -7.81 6.62 8.68
C ARG A 66 -7.24 6.54 7.27
N SER A 67 -7.72 7.42 6.39
CA SER A 67 -7.20 7.52 5.03
C SER A 67 -5.68 7.67 5.02
N TYR A 68 -5.00 6.97 4.13
CA TYR A 68 -3.55 6.99 4.03
C TYR A 68 -3.13 6.84 2.58
N ALA A 69 -1.92 7.31 2.29
CA ALA A 69 -1.31 7.14 1.00
C ALA A 69 0.09 6.57 1.12
N VAL A 70 0.44 5.67 0.21
CA VAL A 70 1.76 5.04 0.13
C VAL A 70 2.36 5.39 -1.22
N TRP A 71 3.64 5.75 -1.20
CA TRP A 71 4.42 6.09 -2.39
C TRP A 71 5.51 5.06 -2.63
N GLY A 72 5.75 4.73 -3.89
CA GLY A 72 6.87 3.93 -4.35
C GLY A 72 7.67 4.72 -5.38
N ALA A 73 8.99 4.47 -5.42
CA ALA A 73 9.85 5.07 -6.42
C ALA A 73 10.95 4.09 -6.85
N ARG A 74 11.35 4.20 -8.12
CA ARG A 74 12.45 3.43 -8.69
C ARG A 74 13.24 4.25 -9.69
N LEU A 75 14.54 4.35 -9.49
CA LEU A 75 15.49 4.95 -10.41
C LEU A 75 16.32 3.82 -11.04
N GLY A 76 16.47 3.84 -12.36
CA GLY A 76 17.26 2.85 -13.08
C GLY A 76 18.22 3.43 -14.09
N LEU A 77 19.28 2.68 -14.35
CA LEU A 77 20.29 2.91 -15.36
C LEU A 77 20.58 1.58 -16.04
N GLY A 78 20.58 1.54 -17.37
CA GLY A 78 20.87 0.31 -18.10
C GLY A 78 21.37 0.59 -19.51
N SER A 79 21.94 -0.43 -20.13
CA SER A 79 22.27 -0.31 -21.55
C SER A 79 21.02 -0.40 -22.42
N ILE A 80 21.00 0.35 -23.53
CA ILE A 80 19.89 0.30 -24.50
C ILE A 80 19.74 -1.10 -25.11
N SER A 81 20.85 -1.84 -25.23
CA SER A 81 20.85 -3.23 -25.69
C SER A 81 20.47 -4.23 -24.60
N ASP A 82 19.93 -3.78 -23.45
CA ASP A 82 19.51 -4.57 -22.29
C ASP A 82 20.56 -5.60 -21.78
N ARG A 83 21.86 -5.35 -22.00
CA ARG A 83 22.96 -6.20 -21.49
C ARG A 83 23.13 -6.08 -19.99
N PHE A 84 22.88 -4.90 -19.44
CA PHE A 84 22.88 -4.69 -17.99
C PHE A 84 21.81 -3.69 -17.56
N THR A 85 21.41 -3.78 -16.30
CA THR A 85 20.53 -2.83 -15.63
C THR A 85 20.88 -2.77 -14.15
N VAL A 86 20.96 -1.55 -13.62
CA VAL A 86 21.09 -1.23 -12.20
C VAL A 86 19.87 -0.42 -11.80
N GLU A 87 19.19 -0.84 -10.75
CA GLU A 87 18.03 -0.13 -10.20
C GLU A 87 18.21 0.12 -8.70
N LEU A 88 17.83 1.32 -8.26
CA LEU A 88 17.59 1.66 -6.87
C LEU A 88 16.09 1.86 -6.69
N TRP A 89 15.50 1.27 -5.66
CA TRP A 89 14.06 1.35 -5.42
C TRP A 89 13.74 1.55 -3.95
N ALA A 90 12.57 2.14 -3.70
CA ALA A 90 11.98 2.29 -2.38
C ALA A 90 10.47 2.01 -2.45
N LYS A 91 9.98 1.30 -1.44
CA LYS A 91 8.56 1.06 -1.15
C LYS A 91 8.21 1.80 0.13
N ASN A 92 7.01 2.38 0.18
CA ASN A 92 6.60 3.27 1.26
C ASN A 92 7.63 4.39 1.47
N LEU A 93 7.96 5.09 0.38
CA LEU A 93 9.03 6.10 0.30
C LEU A 93 8.91 7.20 1.36
N LEU A 94 7.69 7.54 1.79
CA LEU A 94 7.44 8.57 2.79
C LEU A 94 7.32 8.03 4.22
N ASP A 95 7.53 6.73 4.45
CA ASP A 95 7.39 6.07 5.76
C ASP A 95 6.03 6.29 6.39
N GLN A 96 4.98 6.04 5.62
CA GLN A 96 3.61 6.12 6.12
C GLN A 96 3.34 4.90 7.01
N ASP A 97 3.04 5.15 8.27
CA ASP A 97 2.46 4.14 9.16
C ASP A 97 0.95 4.00 8.90
N TYR A 98 0.51 2.77 8.75
CA TYR A 98 -0.90 2.43 8.61
C TYR A 98 -1.17 1.03 9.15
N ILE A 99 -2.38 0.83 9.66
CA ILE A 99 -2.87 -0.46 10.13
C ILE A 99 -3.37 -1.24 8.92
N GLN A 100 -2.84 -2.45 8.75
CA GLN A 100 -3.33 -3.39 7.76
C GLN A 100 -4.55 -4.15 8.29
N VAL A 101 -4.48 -4.61 9.55
CA VAL A 101 -5.57 -5.31 10.24
C VAL A 101 -5.52 -4.98 11.74
N ALA A 102 -6.63 -4.53 12.32
CA ALA A 102 -6.81 -4.47 13.77
C ALA A 102 -7.78 -5.57 14.25
N PHE A 103 -7.50 -6.15 15.41
CA PHE A 103 -8.26 -7.25 15.99
C PHE A 103 -8.26 -7.21 17.52
N ASP A 104 -9.24 -7.86 18.15
CA ASP A 104 -9.30 -7.93 19.62
C ASP A 104 -8.19 -8.83 20.16
N ALA A 105 -7.57 -8.40 21.25
CA ALA A 105 -6.54 -9.19 21.90
C ALA A 105 -7.14 -10.47 22.51
N PRO A 106 -6.61 -11.66 22.18
CA PRO A 106 -7.07 -12.91 22.77
C PRO A 106 -6.95 -12.89 24.29
N LEU A 107 -8.00 -13.30 25.00
CA LEU A 107 -8.06 -13.41 26.46
C LEU A 107 -7.80 -12.08 27.22
N GLN A 108 -7.86 -10.93 26.54
CA GLN A 108 -7.66 -9.61 27.14
C GLN A 108 -8.81 -8.66 26.73
N PRO A 109 -9.97 -8.76 27.41
CA PRO A 109 -11.15 -7.96 27.07
C PRO A 109 -10.85 -6.46 27.07
N GLY A 110 -11.25 -5.77 26.00
CA GLY A 110 -11.06 -4.32 25.84
C GLY A 110 -9.70 -3.90 25.26
N SER A 111 -8.78 -4.84 25.01
CA SER A 111 -7.50 -4.57 24.35
C SER A 111 -7.56 -4.86 22.84
N ILE A 112 -6.89 -4.03 22.04
CA ILE A 112 -6.85 -4.11 20.57
C ILE A 112 -5.39 -4.23 20.13
N ASN A 113 -5.13 -5.20 19.26
CA ASN A 113 -3.85 -5.37 18.59
C ASN A 113 -3.99 -5.04 17.11
N ALA A 114 -2.86 -4.76 16.45
CA ALA A 114 -2.83 -4.45 15.04
C ALA A 114 -1.59 -5.01 14.34
N PHE A 115 -1.75 -5.45 13.09
CA PHE A 115 -0.66 -5.62 12.15
C PHE A 115 -0.48 -4.34 11.34
N LEU A 116 0.71 -3.77 11.41
CA LEU A 116 1.07 -2.57 10.65
C LEU A 116 1.51 -2.94 9.24
N GLY A 117 1.28 -2.02 8.32
CA GLY A 117 1.83 -2.08 6.98
C GLY A 117 3.35 -2.08 6.98
N ASN A 118 3.94 -2.50 5.86
CA ASN A 118 5.39 -2.53 5.73
C ASN A 118 5.98 -1.13 5.92
N PRO A 119 7.03 -0.97 6.76
CA PRO A 119 7.72 0.30 6.90
C PRO A 119 8.45 0.65 5.61
N ARG A 120 9.00 1.87 5.54
CA ARG A 120 9.87 2.27 4.42
C ARG A 120 10.96 1.23 4.19
N THR A 121 10.95 0.65 2.99
CA THR A 121 11.92 -0.38 2.58
C THR A 121 12.58 0.05 1.29
N TRP A 122 13.89 -0.05 1.20
CA TRP A 122 14.65 0.29 0.00
C TRP A 122 15.59 -0.85 -0.38
N GLY A 123 16.04 -0.85 -1.63
CA GLY A 123 16.96 -1.85 -2.12
C GLY A 123 17.56 -1.49 -3.47
N ALA A 124 18.49 -2.32 -3.90
CA ALA A 124 19.13 -2.23 -5.20
C ALA A 124 18.95 -3.54 -5.96
N THR A 125 18.99 -3.48 -7.29
CA THR A 125 18.92 -4.66 -8.15
C THR A 125 19.89 -4.50 -9.31
N LEU A 126 20.74 -5.50 -9.51
CA LEU A 126 21.62 -5.62 -10.68
C LEU A 126 21.13 -6.78 -11.53
N ARG A 127 21.00 -6.55 -12.84
CA ARG A 127 20.66 -7.56 -13.84
C ARG A 127 21.70 -7.52 -14.95
N VAL A 128 22.16 -8.69 -15.38
CA VAL A 128 23.11 -8.86 -16.49
C VAL A 128 22.58 -9.97 -17.40
N ASN A 129 22.60 -9.74 -18.70
CA ASN A 129 22.19 -10.70 -19.73
C ASN A 129 23.43 -11.06 -20.59
N PHE A 130 23.65 -12.36 -20.80
CA PHE A 130 24.80 -12.92 -21.52
C PHE A 130 24.40 -13.46 -22.89
#